data_AF-A0A0Q8W631-F1
#
_entry.id   AF-A0A0Q8W631-F1
#
_cell.length_a   1.000
_cell.length_b   1.000
_cell.length_c   1.000
_cell.angle_alpha   90.00
_cell.angle_beta   90.00
_cell.angle_gamma   90.00
#
_symmetry.space_group_name_H-M   'P 1'
#
loop_
_entity.id
_entity.type
_entity.pdbx_description
1 polymer ?
#
loop_
_entity_poly.entity_id
_entity_poly.type
_entity_poly.pdbx_seq_one_letter_code
_entity_poly.pdbx_strand_id
1 'polypeptide(L)'
;MPDAEHDVHAETKMTVHERDIDALAAPIADWLGTLQLADGPVTISNLHAPQGAGMSSVTLLFDASTRPLVARLPPDDTSFPVFPSYDIVQQFEVMSLVAEHSDVPVPPIVGVESTGDVIGAPFGVMEAVAGRTPTDNPPYVFGGWLYDATPAERRELQDGTVAVLAGIHGIADAPTVFSTLAKNGDSLRAHVDAQRTYYEWTRSTDGLRIPVIEQAFDWLEAHWPDDAEPCALSWGDSRPGNIIYDEFTPVAVLDWEMAAIAPREVDLAWVVFLHRFFQDIATVFEMPGIPDFCRRDDVVATYEALSGHTVRDFDWYLVYAALRHAVVMSQVKRRMIHFGEEQQPDDPDDYVMHSSALKQLLDGTYSWD
;
A
#
# COMPACT_ATOMS: atom_id res chain seq x y z
N MET A 1 -35.93 -2.64 -33.34
CA MET A 1 -34.77 -1.75 -33.16
C MET A 1 -33.94 -2.36 -32.06
N PRO A 2 -32.74 -2.86 -32.36
CA PRO A 2 -31.86 -3.40 -31.34
C PRO A 2 -30.92 -2.30 -30.80
N ASP A 3 -30.28 -2.66 -29.68
CA ASP A 3 -29.02 -2.13 -29.13
C ASP A 3 -29.04 -0.91 -28.20
N ALA A 4 -28.77 -1.19 -26.92
CA ALA A 4 -27.69 -0.56 -26.17
C ALA A 4 -27.27 -1.53 -25.05
N GLU A 5 -26.36 -2.45 -25.37
CA GLU A 5 -25.54 -3.12 -24.36
C GLU A 5 -24.77 -2.04 -23.60
N HIS A 6 -24.97 -1.96 -22.28
CA HIS A 6 -24.05 -1.23 -21.40
C HIS A 6 -22.75 -2.03 -21.38
N ASP A 7 -21.71 -1.46 -21.98
CA ASP A 7 -20.35 -1.98 -21.89
C ASP A 7 -19.87 -1.81 -20.43
N VAL A 8 -19.80 -2.92 -19.71
CA VAL A 8 -19.35 -3.00 -18.30
C VAL A 8 -17.82 -3.06 -18.21
N HIS A 9 -17.09 -2.85 -19.32
CA HIS A 9 -15.62 -2.92 -19.39
C HIS A 9 -14.94 -1.57 -19.64
N ALA A 10 -15.58 -0.45 -19.32
CA ALA A 10 -14.91 0.84 -19.31
C ALA A 10 -13.93 0.92 -18.11
N GLU A 11 -12.74 0.32 -18.28
CA GLU A 11 -11.59 0.59 -17.43
C GLU A 11 -11.38 2.11 -17.38
N THR A 12 -11.58 2.70 -16.20
CA THR A 12 -11.41 4.14 -16.01
C THR A 12 -9.92 4.44 -16.10
N LYS A 13 -9.49 4.96 -17.25
CA LYS A 13 -8.10 5.35 -17.48
C LYS A 13 -7.79 6.59 -16.66
N MET A 14 -7.24 6.37 -15.47
CA MET A 14 -6.81 7.44 -14.57
C MET A 14 -5.71 8.26 -15.23
N THR A 15 -5.87 9.59 -15.25
CA THR A 15 -4.93 10.47 -15.93
C THR A 15 -3.81 10.85 -14.96
N VAL A 16 -2.60 10.37 -15.22
CA VAL A 16 -1.35 10.89 -14.62
C VAL A 16 -0.70 11.73 -15.72
N HIS A 17 -0.36 12.98 -15.43
CA HIS A 17 0.47 13.76 -16.35
C HIS A 17 1.85 13.11 -16.37
N GLU A 18 2.19 12.44 -17.48
CA GLU A 18 3.43 11.69 -17.63
C GLU A 18 4.60 12.64 -17.94
N ARG A 19 5.63 12.62 -17.09
CA ARG A 19 7.03 12.84 -17.52
C ARG A 19 7.22 12.21 -18.90
N ASP A 20 8.01 12.85 -19.77
CA ASP A 20 8.41 12.22 -21.02
C ASP A 20 9.27 10.98 -20.70
N ILE A 21 8.62 9.82 -20.61
CA ILE A 21 9.23 8.56 -20.20
C ILE A 21 10.40 8.22 -21.13
N ASP A 22 10.25 8.49 -22.43
CA ASP A 22 11.30 8.24 -23.42
C ASP A 22 12.55 9.07 -23.13
N ALA A 23 12.39 10.30 -22.61
CA ALA A 23 13.51 11.16 -22.22
C ALA A 23 14.28 10.64 -20.98
N LEU A 24 13.71 9.73 -20.19
CA LEU A 24 14.35 9.14 -19.01
C LEU A 24 15.34 8.02 -19.35
N ALA A 25 15.21 7.39 -20.53
CA ALA A 25 15.98 6.21 -20.89
C ALA A 25 17.50 6.46 -20.91
N ALA A 26 17.96 7.52 -21.57
CA ALA A 26 19.40 7.77 -21.74
C ALA A 26 20.10 8.11 -20.40
N PRO A 27 19.61 9.05 -19.57
CA PRO A 27 20.23 9.36 -18.29
C PRO A 27 20.26 8.16 -17.32
N ILE A 28 19.18 7.37 -17.25
CA ILE A 28 19.14 6.17 -16.40
C ILE A 28 20.14 5.12 -16.91
N ALA A 29 20.26 4.93 -18.23
CA ALA A 29 21.24 4.00 -18.80
C ALA A 29 22.68 4.41 -18.46
N ASP A 30 23.01 5.70 -18.59
CA ASP A 30 24.33 6.23 -18.24
C ASP A 30 24.64 6.03 -16.75
N TRP A 31 23.67 6.32 -15.88
CA TRP A 31 23.80 6.09 -14.44
C TRP A 31 23.99 4.61 -14.10
N LEU A 32 23.19 3.70 -14.67
CA LEU A 32 23.35 2.25 -14.50
C LEU A 32 24.74 1.76 -14.95
N GLY A 33 25.31 2.39 -15.99
CA GLY A 33 26.67 2.13 -16.44
C GLY A 33 27.73 2.43 -15.37
N THR A 34 27.49 3.41 -14.50
CA THR A 34 28.39 3.73 -13.38
C THR A 34 28.40 2.64 -12.29
N LEU A 35 27.34 1.83 -12.21
CA LEU A 35 27.21 0.72 -11.26
C LEU A 35 27.90 -0.57 -11.75
N GLN A 36 28.49 -0.56 -12.94
CA GLN A 36 29.25 -1.69 -13.53
C GLN A 36 28.43 -2.98 -13.64
N LEU A 37 27.14 -2.87 -13.98
CA LEU A 37 26.22 -4.02 -14.12
C LEU A 37 26.53 -4.93 -15.32
N ALA A 38 27.34 -4.47 -16.27
CA ALA A 38 27.73 -5.21 -17.46
C ALA A 38 29.14 -4.81 -17.95
N ASP A 39 29.78 -5.70 -18.71
CA ASP A 39 31.02 -5.42 -19.44
C ASP A 39 30.73 -4.57 -20.69
N GLY A 40 30.41 -3.29 -20.51
CA GLY A 40 30.13 -2.36 -21.61
C GLY A 40 29.05 -1.31 -21.29
N PRO A 41 28.71 -0.45 -22.26
CA PRO A 41 27.64 0.53 -22.08
C PRO A 41 26.30 -0.18 -21.85
N VAL A 42 25.52 0.32 -20.89
CA VAL A 42 24.15 -0.14 -20.64
C VAL A 42 23.23 0.47 -21.68
N THR A 43 22.34 -0.34 -22.25
CA THR A 43 21.28 0.13 -23.15
C THR A 43 19.92 -0.20 -22.55
N ILE A 44 19.01 0.77 -22.55
CA ILE A 44 17.62 0.58 -22.11
C ILE A 44 16.72 0.30 -23.32
N SER A 45 15.89 -0.74 -23.21
CA SER A 45 14.81 -1.06 -24.16
C SER A 45 13.52 -1.39 -23.43
N ASN A 46 12.39 -1.43 -24.15
CA ASN A 46 11.08 -1.77 -23.61
C ASN A 46 10.67 -0.91 -22.39
N LEU A 47 11.12 0.35 -22.34
CA LEU A 47 10.77 1.27 -21.26
C LEU A 47 9.29 1.65 -21.36
N HIS A 48 8.53 1.41 -20.31
CA HIS A 48 7.12 1.79 -20.22
C HIS A 48 6.67 1.89 -18.75
N ALA A 49 5.62 2.68 -18.51
CA ALA A 49 4.85 2.60 -17.27
C ALA A 49 3.79 1.48 -17.41
N PRO A 50 3.57 0.64 -16.38
CA PRO A 50 2.52 -0.36 -16.42
C PRO A 50 1.15 0.32 -16.37
N GLN A 51 0.18 -0.19 -17.13
CA GLN A 51 -1.21 0.28 -17.06
C GLN A 51 -1.79 -0.05 -15.69
N GLY A 52 -2.48 0.90 -15.06
CA GLY A 52 -3.03 0.73 -13.72
C GLY A 52 -2.00 0.77 -12.58
N ALA A 53 -0.78 1.29 -12.83
CA ALA A 53 0.19 1.58 -11.78
C ALA A 53 -0.44 2.43 -10.67
N GLY A 54 -0.11 2.13 -9.41
CA GLY A 54 -0.60 2.86 -8.24
C GLY A 54 -0.36 4.37 -8.35
N MET A 55 -1.20 5.15 -7.67
CA MET A 55 -1.22 6.62 -7.78
C MET A 55 -0.09 7.34 -7.04
N SER A 56 0.63 6.64 -6.18
CA SER A 56 1.58 7.25 -5.24
C SER A 56 2.96 7.45 -5.84
N SER A 57 3.49 6.50 -6.61
CA SER A 57 4.82 6.58 -7.22
C SER A 57 4.79 6.17 -8.69
N VAL A 58 5.73 6.71 -9.48
CA VAL A 58 5.90 6.30 -10.87
C VAL A 58 6.73 5.03 -10.88
N THR A 59 6.17 3.97 -11.48
CA THR A 59 6.86 2.70 -11.71
C THR A 59 7.16 2.57 -13.20
N LEU A 60 8.43 2.35 -13.55
CA LEU A 60 8.87 2.15 -14.93
C LEU A 60 9.47 0.75 -15.08
N LEU A 61 9.00 -0.03 -16.04
CA LEU A 61 9.55 -1.33 -16.40
C LEU A 61 10.41 -1.16 -17.64
N PHE A 62 11.59 -1.79 -17.66
CA PHE A 62 12.51 -1.73 -18.79
C PHE A 62 13.52 -2.88 -18.78
N ASP A 63 14.16 -3.12 -19.91
CA ASP A 63 15.31 -4.03 -20.01
C ASP A 63 16.61 -3.24 -20.06
N ALA A 64 17.52 -3.48 -19.12
CA ALA A 64 18.89 -2.97 -19.14
C ALA A 64 19.82 -4.05 -19.67
N SER A 65 20.28 -3.91 -20.93
CA SER A 65 21.16 -4.89 -21.58
C SER A 65 20.65 -6.34 -21.45
N THR A 66 19.34 -6.55 -21.70
CA THR A 66 18.56 -7.80 -21.56
C THR A 66 18.14 -8.22 -20.15
N ARG A 67 18.53 -7.47 -19.10
CA ARG A 67 18.07 -7.72 -17.73
C ARG A 67 16.78 -6.93 -17.45
N PRO A 68 15.67 -7.57 -17.06
CA PRO A 68 14.43 -6.86 -16.76
C PRO A 68 14.53 -6.17 -15.39
N LEU A 69 14.33 -4.86 -15.37
CA LEU A 69 14.46 -4.00 -14.21
C LEU A 69 13.20 -3.14 -14.01
N VAL A 70 13.04 -2.65 -12.79
CA VAL A 70 12.00 -1.70 -12.39
C VAL A 70 12.66 -0.48 -11.78
N ALA A 71 12.29 0.72 -12.24
CA ALA A 71 12.61 1.97 -11.58
C ALA A 71 11.38 2.51 -10.84
N ARG A 72 11.59 3.00 -9.62
CA ARG A 72 10.60 3.71 -8.80
C ARG A 72 11.05 5.17 -8.65
N LEU A 73 10.13 6.09 -8.91
CA LEU A 73 10.37 7.54 -8.86
C LEU A 73 9.24 8.24 -8.11
N PRO A 74 9.49 9.41 -7.49
CA PRO A 74 8.40 10.23 -6.97
C PRO A 74 7.52 10.73 -8.12
N PRO A 75 6.22 10.95 -7.86
CA PRO A 75 5.31 11.54 -8.85
C PRO A 75 5.73 12.97 -9.18
N ASP A 76 5.27 13.50 -10.30
CA ASP A 76 5.50 14.91 -10.63
C ASP A 76 4.69 15.82 -9.71
N ASP A 77 5.23 17.02 -9.43
CA ASP A 77 4.57 18.05 -8.61
C ASP A 77 3.17 18.43 -9.13
N THR A 78 2.92 18.21 -10.42
CA THR A 78 1.62 18.45 -11.09
C THR A 78 0.60 17.33 -10.90
N SER A 79 0.96 16.23 -10.24
CA SER A 79 0.15 14.99 -10.17
C SER A 79 -0.95 15.00 -9.11
N PHE A 80 -1.11 16.11 -8.37
CA PHE A 80 -1.92 16.22 -7.15
C PHE A 80 -1.59 15.06 -6.19
N PRO A 81 -0.53 15.20 -5.37
CA PRO A 81 0.05 14.09 -4.64
C PRO A 81 -0.93 13.45 -3.65
N VAL A 82 -0.74 12.16 -3.39
CA VAL A 82 -1.49 11.39 -2.39
C VAL A 82 -0.85 11.55 -1.01
N PHE A 83 0.47 11.64 -0.93
CA PHE A 83 1.23 11.78 0.32
C PHE A 83 1.92 13.15 0.43
N PRO A 84 2.20 13.64 1.65
CA PRO A 84 2.87 14.92 1.87
C PRO A 84 4.33 14.94 1.38
N SER A 85 4.97 13.78 1.31
CA SER A 85 6.34 13.61 0.85
C SER A 85 6.56 12.21 0.31
N TYR A 86 7.47 12.07 -0.66
CA TYR A 86 7.86 10.80 -1.28
C TYR A 86 9.36 10.58 -1.10
N ASP A 87 9.73 9.75 -0.13
CA ASP A 87 11.13 9.41 0.12
C ASP A 87 11.48 8.04 -0.48
N ILE A 88 11.78 8.03 -1.79
CA ILE A 88 12.17 6.80 -2.50
C ILE A 88 13.46 6.21 -1.92
N VAL A 89 14.37 7.05 -1.40
CA VAL A 89 15.64 6.61 -0.83
C VAL A 89 15.38 5.81 0.44
N GLN A 90 14.54 6.33 1.34
CA GLN A 90 14.13 5.61 2.56
C GLN A 90 13.41 4.30 2.25
N GLN A 91 12.56 4.25 1.21
CA GLN A 91 11.90 2.99 0.80
C GLN A 91 12.91 1.91 0.43
N PHE A 92 13.92 2.26 -0.37
CA PHE A 92 14.97 1.32 -0.79
C PHE A 92 15.93 0.94 0.35
N GLU A 93 16.18 1.86 1.29
CA GLU A 93 16.92 1.58 2.52
C GLU A 93 16.17 0.52 3.35
N VAL A 94 14.86 0.70 3.57
CA VAL A 94 14.02 -0.25 4.31
C VAL A 94 14.03 -1.62 3.63
N MET A 95 13.82 -1.68 2.31
CA MET A 95 13.89 -2.94 1.56
C MET A 95 15.24 -3.65 1.72
N SER A 96 16.34 -2.89 1.65
CA SER A 96 17.69 -3.46 1.80
C SER A 96 17.91 -4.04 3.20
N LEU A 97 17.45 -3.32 4.24
CA LEU A 97 17.54 -3.78 5.63
C LEU A 97 16.63 -4.98 5.90
N VAL A 98 15.45 -5.04 5.30
CA VAL A 98 14.56 -6.22 5.38
C VAL A 98 15.25 -7.45 4.76
N ALA A 99 15.90 -7.29 3.59
CA ALA A 99 16.65 -8.37 2.97
C ALA A 99 17.88 -8.82 3.79
N GLU A 100 18.51 -7.90 4.52
CA GLU A 100 19.67 -8.21 5.36
C GLU A 100 19.27 -8.93 6.66
N HIS A 101 18.12 -8.59 7.23
CA HIS A 101 17.73 -9.00 8.57
C HIS A 101 16.57 -10.01 8.62
N SER A 102 16.05 -10.47 7.48
CA SER A 102 14.99 -11.47 7.41
C SER A 102 15.04 -12.30 6.12
N ASP A 103 14.27 -13.38 6.09
CA ASP A 103 14.04 -14.19 4.88
C ASP A 103 12.82 -13.70 4.07
N VAL A 104 12.28 -12.51 4.39
CA VAL A 104 11.13 -11.95 3.67
C VAL A 104 11.57 -11.61 2.25
N PRO A 105 10.87 -12.11 1.21
CA PRO A 105 11.29 -11.89 -0.15
C PRO A 105 11.01 -10.43 -0.54
N VAL A 106 12.06 -9.69 -0.88
CA VAL A 106 11.95 -8.35 -1.49
C VAL A 106 12.71 -8.36 -2.82
N PRO A 107 12.31 -7.52 -3.80
CA PRO A 107 13.06 -7.39 -5.05
C PRO A 107 14.54 -7.06 -4.80
N PRO A 108 15.48 -7.75 -5.47
CA PRO A 108 16.90 -7.40 -5.37
C PRO A 108 17.16 -5.97 -5.82
N ILE A 109 17.77 -5.17 -4.95
CA ILE A 109 18.11 -3.78 -5.25
C ILE A 109 19.33 -3.73 -6.17
N VAL A 110 19.19 -2.98 -7.28
CA VAL A 110 20.29 -2.71 -8.22
C VAL A 110 21.06 -1.46 -7.81
N GLY A 111 20.35 -0.41 -7.39
CA GLY A 111 20.97 0.82 -6.90
C GLY A 111 19.97 1.92 -6.62
N VAL A 112 20.43 2.97 -5.93
CA VAL A 112 19.64 4.16 -5.61
C VAL A 112 20.42 5.40 -6.02
N GLU A 113 19.77 6.28 -6.77
CA GLU A 113 20.25 7.62 -7.09
C GLU A 113 19.53 8.59 -6.15
N SER A 114 20.25 9.14 -5.17
CA SER A 114 19.68 9.90 -4.06
C SER A 114 19.73 11.42 -4.24
N THR A 115 20.46 11.94 -5.23
CA THR A 115 20.69 13.38 -5.38
C THR A 115 19.68 14.05 -6.30
N GLY A 116 19.12 13.31 -7.25
CA GLY A 116 18.24 13.84 -8.29
C GLY A 116 19.00 14.49 -9.45
N ASP A 117 20.34 14.38 -9.49
CA ASP A 117 21.17 15.02 -10.52
C ASP A 117 21.01 14.36 -11.90
N VAL A 118 20.52 13.12 -11.96
CA VAL A 118 20.45 12.34 -13.21
C VAL A 118 19.18 12.64 -14.01
N ILE A 119 18.02 12.67 -13.35
CA ILE A 119 16.71 12.86 -14.00
C ILE A 119 15.85 13.97 -13.36
N GLY A 120 16.44 14.77 -12.46
CA GLY A 120 15.73 15.84 -11.75
C GLY A 120 14.97 15.38 -10.50
N ALA A 121 15.04 14.10 -10.14
CA ALA A 121 14.44 13.54 -8.92
C ALA A 121 15.19 12.28 -8.47
N PRO A 122 15.27 11.99 -7.16
CA PRO A 122 15.78 10.71 -6.68
C PRO A 122 14.99 9.53 -7.23
N PHE A 123 15.65 8.41 -7.48
CA PHE A 123 15.01 7.18 -7.92
C PHE A 123 15.77 5.95 -7.46
N GLY A 124 15.08 4.82 -7.35
CA GLY A 124 15.67 3.53 -7.07
C GLY A 124 15.41 2.56 -8.21
N VAL A 125 16.36 1.66 -8.47
CA VAL A 125 16.24 0.57 -9.44
C VAL A 125 16.41 -0.78 -8.75
N MET A 126 15.53 -1.71 -9.08
CA MET A 126 15.51 -3.09 -8.58
C MET A 126 15.28 -4.08 -9.72
N GLU A 127 15.57 -5.34 -9.48
CA GLU A 127 15.25 -6.41 -10.44
C GLU A 127 13.74 -6.60 -10.56
N ALA A 128 13.27 -6.84 -11.79
CA ALA A 128 11.89 -7.22 -11.99
C ALA A 128 11.66 -8.65 -11.49
N VAL A 129 10.64 -8.85 -10.65
CA VAL A 129 10.25 -10.17 -10.14
C VAL A 129 9.03 -10.65 -10.91
N ALA A 130 9.13 -11.88 -11.44
CA ALA A 130 8.02 -12.50 -12.16
C ALA A 130 6.95 -13.01 -11.18
N GLY A 131 5.68 -12.89 -11.56
CA GLY A 131 4.54 -13.39 -10.80
C GLY A 131 3.29 -12.56 -11.04
N ARG A 132 2.30 -12.70 -10.15
CA ARG A 132 1.01 -12.00 -10.22
C ARG A 132 0.72 -11.31 -8.91
N THR A 133 0.07 -10.14 -8.97
CA THR A 133 -0.52 -9.47 -7.81
C THR A 133 -2.06 -9.58 -7.90
N PRO A 134 -2.78 -9.68 -6.78
CA PRO A 134 -4.22 -9.43 -6.74
C PRO A 134 -4.50 -7.97 -7.15
N THR A 135 -5.45 -7.73 -8.06
CA THR A 135 -5.75 -6.39 -8.57
C THR A 135 -6.63 -5.58 -7.60
N ASP A 136 -6.38 -4.28 -7.48
CA ASP A 136 -7.23 -3.38 -6.69
C ASP A 136 -8.30 -2.66 -7.51
N ASN A 137 -8.15 -2.59 -8.84
CA ASN A 137 -9.12 -1.93 -9.72
C ASN A 137 -9.30 -2.69 -11.04
N PRO A 138 -10.46 -3.35 -11.26
CA PRO A 138 -11.47 -3.63 -10.24
C PRO A 138 -10.88 -4.50 -9.10
N PRO A 139 -11.36 -4.37 -7.86
CA PRO A 139 -10.88 -5.18 -6.74
C PRO A 139 -10.97 -6.68 -7.00
N TYR A 140 -9.98 -7.44 -6.55
CA TYR A 140 -9.85 -8.90 -6.76
C TYR A 140 -11.03 -9.73 -6.23
N VAL A 141 -11.95 -9.13 -5.48
CA VAL A 141 -13.21 -9.76 -5.04
C VAL A 141 -14.28 -9.79 -6.13
N PHE A 142 -14.07 -9.09 -7.25
CA PHE A 142 -14.98 -9.03 -8.39
C PHE A 142 -14.59 -9.97 -9.55
N GLY A 143 -13.36 -10.49 -9.54
CA GLY A 143 -12.84 -11.36 -10.58
C GLY A 143 -11.32 -11.48 -10.55
N GLY A 144 -10.78 -12.27 -11.48
CA GLY A 144 -9.34 -12.52 -11.60
C GLY A 144 -8.89 -13.79 -10.87
N TRP A 145 -7.60 -14.08 -10.96
CA TRP A 145 -7.04 -15.37 -10.55
C TRP A 145 -7.25 -15.71 -9.06
N LEU A 146 -7.30 -14.71 -8.17
CA LEU A 146 -7.59 -14.93 -6.75
C LEU A 146 -9.08 -15.21 -6.48
N TYR A 147 -9.97 -14.58 -7.24
CA TYR A 147 -11.41 -14.85 -7.20
C TYR A 147 -11.70 -16.28 -7.67
N ASP A 148 -11.07 -16.69 -8.78
CA ASP A 148 -11.24 -18.00 -9.42
C ASP A 148 -10.55 -19.15 -8.66
N ALA A 149 -9.67 -18.82 -7.70
CA ALA A 149 -8.97 -19.80 -6.88
C ALA A 149 -9.93 -20.66 -6.04
N THR A 150 -9.49 -21.85 -5.68
CA THR A 150 -10.19 -22.70 -4.71
C THR A 150 -10.03 -22.14 -3.29
N PRO A 151 -10.91 -22.50 -2.33
CA PRO A 151 -10.74 -22.12 -0.93
C PRO A 151 -9.38 -22.55 -0.33
N ALA A 152 -8.83 -23.68 -0.78
CA ALA A 152 -7.52 -24.15 -0.31
C ALA A 152 -6.38 -23.28 -0.83
N GLU A 153 -6.43 -22.86 -2.08
CA GLU A 153 -5.44 -21.96 -2.69
C GLU A 153 -5.51 -20.54 -2.10
N ARG A 154 -6.73 -20.02 -1.86
CA ARG A 154 -6.91 -18.76 -1.11
C ARG A 154 -6.33 -18.85 0.29
N ARG A 155 -6.52 -19.98 0.97
CA ARG A 155 -5.95 -20.22 2.29
C ARG A 155 -4.42 -20.28 2.27
N GLU A 156 -3.82 -20.93 1.28
CA GLU A 156 -2.37 -20.96 1.08
C GLU A 156 -1.81 -19.54 0.91
N LEU A 157 -2.43 -18.74 0.05
CA LEU A 157 -2.03 -17.35 -0.17
C LEU A 157 -2.17 -16.49 1.09
N GLN A 158 -3.27 -16.66 1.83
CA GLN A 158 -3.49 -15.95 3.09
C GLN A 158 -2.39 -16.29 4.10
N ASP A 159 -2.13 -17.58 4.32
CA ASP A 159 -1.14 -18.03 5.31
C ASP A 159 0.27 -17.59 4.90
N GLY A 160 0.60 -17.59 3.60
CA GLY A 160 1.83 -17.00 3.06
C GLY A 160 1.94 -15.49 3.30
N THR A 161 0.85 -14.75 3.10
CA THR A 161 0.78 -13.30 3.40
C THR A 161 1.03 -13.03 4.88
N VAL A 162 0.40 -13.81 5.76
CA VAL A 162 0.58 -13.67 7.21
C VAL A 162 1.99 -14.09 7.64
N ALA A 163 2.60 -15.08 6.99
CA ALA A 163 4.00 -15.45 7.21
C ALA A 163 4.98 -14.34 6.83
N VAL A 164 4.72 -13.60 5.75
CA VAL A 164 5.47 -12.38 5.41
C VAL A 164 5.39 -11.37 6.55
N LEU A 165 4.19 -11.07 7.06
CA LEU A 165 4.04 -10.14 8.19
C LEU A 165 4.77 -10.63 9.45
N ALA A 166 4.68 -11.93 9.75
CA ALA A 166 5.42 -12.51 10.88
C ALA A 166 6.93 -12.39 10.71
N GLY A 167 7.45 -12.57 9.48
CA GLY A 167 8.86 -12.39 9.16
C GLY A 167 9.34 -10.94 9.33
N ILE A 168 8.58 -9.97 8.81
CA ILE A 168 8.86 -8.53 8.96
C ILE A 168 8.85 -8.15 10.45
N HIS A 169 7.81 -8.54 11.17
CA HIS A 169 7.66 -8.25 12.59
C HIS A 169 8.65 -8.98 13.51
N GLY A 170 9.31 -10.02 12.98
CA GLY A 170 10.33 -10.82 13.66
C GLY A 170 11.73 -10.23 13.60
N ILE A 171 11.97 -9.16 12.83
CA ILE A 171 13.27 -8.49 12.76
C ILE A 171 13.60 -7.91 14.15
N ALA A 172 14.68 -8.41 14.73
CA ALA A 172 15.10 -8.03 16.08
C ALA A 172 15.59 -6.58 16.13
N ASP A 173 15.26 -5.87 17.22
CA ASP A 173 15.69 -4.49 17.49
C ASP A 173 15.35 -3.51 16.34
N ALA A 174 14.13 -3.65 15.79
CA ALA A 174 13.66 -2.85 14.67
C ALA A 174 13.86 -1.32 14.82
N PRO A 175 13.67 -0.69 16.00
CA PRO A 175 13.95 0.75 16.14
C PRO A 175 15.41 1.13 15.89
N THR A 176 16.36 0.24 16.18
CA THR A 176 17.78 0.46 15.92
C THR A 176 18.12 0.17 14.45
N VAL A 177 17.62 -0.96 13.92
CA VAL A 177 17.84 -1.36 12.52
C VAL A 177 17.28 -0.31 11.57
N PHE A 178 16.03 0.12 11.79
CA PHE A 178 15.32 1.10 10.98
C PHE A 178 15.30 2.48 11.66
N SER A 179 16.49 2.95 12.06
CA SER A 179 16.63 4.19 12.83
C SER A 179 16.10 5.45 12.12
N THR A 180 16.01 5.44 10.79
CA THR A 180 15.42 6.53 9.98
C THR A 180 13.89 6.60 10.11
N LEU A 181 13.24 5.48 10.45
CA LEU A 181 11.80 5.39 10.72
C LEU A 181 11.47 5.65 12.20
N ALA A 182 12.40 5.33 13.10
CA ALA A 182 12.17 5.44 14.54
C ALA A 182 11.86 6.87 14.97
N LYS A 183 10.79 7.03 15.76
CA LYS A 183 10.41 8.28 16.41
C LYS A 183 10.66 8.18 17.90
N ASN A 184 11.01 9.30 18.52
CA ASN A 184 11.18 9.35 19.98
C ASN A 184 9.82 9.19 20.68
N GLY A 185 9.82 8.48 21.81
CA GLY A 185 8.63 8.30 22.65
C GLY A 185 7.83 7.05 22.28
N ASP A 186 6.53 7.09 22.58
CA ASP A 186 5.60 6.01 22.28
C ASP A 186 5.34 5.94 20.76
N SER A 187 5.69 4.82 20.13
CA SER A 187 5.61 4.71 18.67
C SER A 187 4.18 4.64 18.16
N LEU A 188 3.23 4.09 18.93
CA LEU A 188 1.82 4.12 18.56
C LEU A 188 1.28 5.55 18.56
N ARG A 189 1.61 6.32 19.62
CA ARG A 189 1.26 7.74 19.71
C ARG A 189 1.85 8.53 18.55
N ALA A 190 3.13 8.35 18.28
CA ALA A 190 3.80 9.01 17.16
C ALA A 190 3.16 8.65 15.80
N HIS A 191 2.75 7.40 15.62
CA HIS A 191 2.10 6.95 14.39
C HIS A 191 0.69 7.55 14.25
N VAL A 192 -0.13 7.61 15.31
CA VAL A 192 -1.44 8.28 15.30
C VAL A 192 -1.31 9.79 15.06
N ASP A 193 -0.34 10.44 15.69
CA ASP A 193 -0.07 11.88 15.49
C ASP A 193 0.38 12.17 14.05
N ALA A 194 1.17 11.28 13.45
CA ALA A 194 1.54 11.38 12.03
C ALA A 194 0.32 11.24 11.11
N GLN A 195 -0.61 10.32 11.40
CA GLN A 195 -1.87 10.19 10.65
C GLN A 195 -2.76 11.42 10.80
N ARG A 196 -2.82 12.03 11.99
CA ARG A 196 -3.52 13.31 12.21
C ARG A 196 -2.88 14.42 11.38
N THR A 197 -1.56 14.51 11.39
CA THR A 197 -0.80 15.48 10.56
C THR A 197 -1.06 15.27 9.07
N TYR A 198 -1.16 14.01 8.63
CA TYR A 198 -1.50 13.68 7.25
C TYR A 198 -2.92 14.16 6.88
N TYR A 199 -3.93 13.89 7.73
CA TYR A 199 -5.28 14.43 7.53
C TYR A 199 -5.29 15.96 7.45
N GLU A 200 -4.60 16.63 8.36
CA GLU A 200 -4.44 18.10 8.35
C GLU A 200 -3.81 18.60 7.05
N TRP A 201 -2.84 17.88 6.50
CA TRP A 201 -2.26 18.18 5.20
C TRP A 201 -3.27 17.99 4.05
N THR A 202 -4.08 16.92 4.04
CA THR A 202 -5.06 16.70 2.94
C THR A 202 -6.02 17.87 2.78
N ARG A 203 -6.48 18.44 3.91
CA ARG A 203 -7.39 19.59 3.94
C ARG A 203 -6.70 20.95 3.80
N SER A 204 -5.37 21.01 3.72
CA SER A 204 -4.66 22.28 3.55
C SER A 204 -4.96 22.95 2.19
N THR A 205 -5.46 22.16 1.24
CA THR A 205 -5.81 22.60 -0.12
C THR A 205 -7.18 23.28 -0.20
N ASP A 206 -8.17 22.83 0.58
CA ASP A 206 -9.58 23.26 0.47
C ASP A 206 -10.23 23.69 1.80
N GLY A 207 -9.60 23.40 2.94
CA GLY A 207 -10.14 23.63 4.28
C GLY A 207 -11.29 22.70 4.67
N LEU A 208 -11.59 21.66 3.87
CA LEU A 208 -12.71 20.77 4.09
C LEU A 208 -12.48 19.87 5.32
N ARG A 209 -13.43 19.90 6.25
CA ARG A 209 -13.48 19.00 7.40
C ARG A 209 -14.40 17.83 7.08
N ILE A 210 -13.96 16.63 7.43
CA ILE A 210 -14.70 15.38 7.23
C ILE A 210 -15.11 14.85 8.61
N PRO A 211 -16.36 15.08 9.04
CA PRO A 211 -16.80 14.77 10.40
C PRO A 211 -16.52 13.34 10.86
N VAL A 212 -16.71 12.34 10.00
CA VAL A 212 -16.48 10.93 10.37
C VAL A 212 -15.00 10.63 10.68
N ILE A 213 -14.05 11.27 9.99
CA ILE A 213 -12.61 11.11 10.27
C ILE A 213 -12.27 11.75 11.63
N GLU A 214 -12.81 12.94 11.91
CA GLU A 214 -12.55 13.64 13.17
C GLU A 214 -13.15 12.89 14.36
N GLN A 215 -14.36 12.34 14.21
CA GLN A 215 -14.98 11.47 15.22
C GLN A 215 -14.18 10.19 15.46
N ALA A 216 -13.63 9.59 14.41
CA ALA A 216 -12.78 8.41 14.54
C ALA A 216 -11.48 8.72 15.29
N PHE A 217 -10.86 9.88 15.06
CA PHE A 217 -9.73 10.33 15.86
C PHE A 217 -10.09 10.50 17.34
N ASP A 218 -11.23 11.12 17.64
CA ASP A 218 -11.70 11.29 19.03
C ASP A 218 -12.00 9.94 19.70
N TRP A 219 -12.56 8.99 18.94
CA TRP A 219 -12.80 7.63 19.41
C TRP A 219 -11.50 6.90 19.77
N LEU A 220 -10.46 7.00 18.92
CA LEU A 220 -9.17 6.35 19.19
C LEU A 220 -8.53 6.88 20.48
N GLU A 221 -8.64 8.20 20.73
CA GLU A 221 -8.16 8.82 21.98
C GLU A 221 -8.92 8.33 23.21
N ALA A 222 -10.24 8.15 23.09
CA ALA A 222 -11.09 7.69 24.19
C ALA A 222 -10.92 6.21 24.52
N HIS A 223 -10.40 5.40 23.59
CA HIS A 223 -10.28 3.94 23.72
C HIS A 223 -8.83 3.46 23.58
N TRP A 224 -7.84 4.32 23.86
CA TRP A 224 -6.43 4.01 23.68
C TRP A 224 -6.02 2.68 24.36
N PRO A 225 -5.26 1.80 23.68
CA PRO A 225 -4.88 0.51 24.25
C PRO A 225 -3.94 0.68 25.46
N ASP A 226 -4.13 -0.15 26.48
CA ASP A 226 -3.43 -0.04 27.77
C ASP A 226 -1.96 -0.48 27.69
N ASP A 227 -1.63 -1.44 26.82
CA ASP A 227 -0.30 -2.06 26.71
C ASP A 227 0.21 -2.09 25.25
N ALA A 228 0.83 -1.00 24.80
CA ALA A 228 1.59 -1.03 23.55
C ALA A 228 2.90 -1.82 23.76
N GLU A 229 2.90 -3.09 23.34
CA GLU A 229 4.07 -3.96 23.34
C GLU A 229 5.23 -3.41 22.49
N PRO A 230 6.47 -3.98 22.62
CA PRO A 230 7.61 -3.49 21.86
C PRO A 230 7.31 -3.45 20.36
N CYS A 231 7.41 -2.25 19.79
CA CYS A 231 7.09 -1.99 18.40
C CYS A 231 8.05 -2.74 17.46
N ALA A 232 7.54 -3.08 16.29
CA ALA A 232 8.29 -3.74 15.23
C ALA A 232 8.40 -2.81 14.01
N LEU A 233 9.10 -3.27 12.97
CA LEU A 233 8.92 -2.69 11.66
C LEU A 233 7.48 -2.98 11.20
N SER A 234 6.68 -1.94 11.00
CA SER A 234 5.42 -1.99 10.28
C SER A 234 5.72 -1.72 8.81
N TRP A 235 5.23 -2.59 7.95
CA TRP A 235 5.28 -2.46 6.49
C TRP A 235 4.40 -1.30 6.01
N GLY A 236 3.24 -1.08 6.65
CA GLY A 236 2.40 0.09 6.40
C GLY A 236 1.23 -0.19 5.46
N ASP A 237 1.47 -0.36 4.15
CA ASP A 237 0.43 -0.76 3.17
C ASP A 237 0.41 -2.29 3.01
N SER A 238 0.18 -2.98 4.13
CA SER A 238 0.46 -4.39 4.31
C SER A 238 -0.58 -5.35 3.73
N ARG A 239 -0.85 -5.26 2.43
CA ARG A 239 -1.96 -5.97 1.77
C ARG A 239 -1.53 -6.90 0.62
N PRO A 240 -2.33 -7.92 0.27
CA PRO A 240 -1.99 -8.88 -0.78
C PRO A 240 -1.70 -8.25 -2.14
N GLY A 241 -2.36 -7.14 -2.49
CA GLY A 241 -2.12 -6.43 -3.76
C GLY A 241 -0.70 -5.88 -3.91
N ASN A 242 0.04 -5.74 -2.82
CA ASN A 242 1.45 -5.31 -2.80
C ASN A 242 2.43 -6.48 -2.64
N ILE A 243 1.98 -7.72 -2.85
CA ILE A 243 2.84 -8.90 -2.87
C ILE A 243 2.73 -9.54 -4.26
N ILE A 244 3.89 -9.80 -4.88
CA ILE A 244 3.97 -10.63 -6.07
C ILE A 244 3.95 -12.09 -5.61
N TYR A 245 3.09 -12.88 -6.23
CA TYR A 245 2.97 -14.32 -5.99
C TYR A 245 3.44 -15.12 -7.21
N ASP A 246 4.19 -16.18 -6.97
CA ASP A 246 4.35 -17.28 -7.89
C ASP A 246 3.36 -18.38 -7.47
N GLU A 247 2.40 -18.65 -8.35
CA GLU A 247 1.13 -19.29 -8.00
C GLU A 247 0.45 -18.64 -6.79
N PHE A 248 0.56 -19.23 -5.59
CA PHE A 248 -0.01 -18.73 -4.34
C PHE A 248 1.06 -18.47 -3.26
N THR A 249 2.35 -18.57 -3.61
CA THR A 249 3.48 -18.33 -2.69
C THR A 249 4.04 -16.91 -2.87
N PRO A 250 4.24 -16.11 -1.81
CA PRO A 250 4.90 -14.81 -1.88
C PRO A 250 6.32 -14.91 -2.44
N VAL A 251 6.66 -14.09 -3.44
CA VAL A 251 8.00 -14.02 -4.05
C VAL A 251 8.60 -12.61 -4.09
N ALA A 252 7.80 -11.58 -3.82
CA ALA A 252 8.32 -10.23 -3.55
C ALA A 252 7.30 -9.36 -2.83
N VAL A 253 7.73 -8.70 -1.75
CA VAL A 253 6.97 -7.69 -1.01
C VAL A 253 7.36 -6.30 -1.54
N LEU A 254 6.35 -5.56 -1.97
CA LEU A 254 6.50 -4.26 -2.60
C LEU A 254 6.01 -3.13 -1.68
N ASP A 255 6.19 -1.91 -2.13
CA ASP A 255 5.48 -0.73 -1.61
C ASP A 255 5.71 -0.44 -0.12
N TRP A 256 6.89 0.10 0.18
CA TRP A 256 7.36 0.39 1.54
C TRP A 256 7.21 1.86 1.92
N GLU A 257 6.38 2.62 1.19
CA GLU A 257 6.25 4.07 1.37
C GLU A 257 5.57 4.48 2.69
N MET A 258 4.79 3.57 3.27
CA MET A 258 4.11 3.74 4.55
C MET A 258 4.85 3.06 5.72
N ALA A 259 6.07 2.56 5.50
CA ALA A 259 6.82 1.85 6.52
C ALA A 259 7.08 2.73 7.75
N ALA A 260 6.95 2.14 8.93
CA ALA A 260 7.10 2.85 10.20
C ALA A 260 7.57 1.91 11.31
N ILE A 261 7.93 2.48 12.46
CA ILE A 261 8.00 1.71 13.72
C ILE A 261 6.66 1.84 14.42
N ALA A 262 5.94 0.73 14.57
CA ALA A 262 4.61 0.70 15.17
C ALA A 262 4.30 -0.68 15.81
N PRO A 263 3.24 -0.80 16.63
CA PRO A 263 2.74 -2.10 17.06
C PRO A 263 2.37 -2.99 15.87
N ARG A 264 2.59 -4.30 16.00
CA ARG A 264 2.38 -5.33 14.95
C ARG A 264 0.94 -5.34 14.45
N GLU A 265 0.01 -5.04 15.34
CA GLU A 265 -1.42 -4.99 15.09
C GLU A 265 -1.81 -3.93 14.05
N VAL A 266 -0.99 -2.90 13.84
CA VAL A 266 -1.22 -1.87 12.81
C VAL A 266 -1.25 -2.49 11.41
N ASP A 267 -0.33 -3.41 11.11
CA ASP A 267 -0.28 -4.10 9.82
C ASP A 267 -1.33 -5.22 9.71
N LEU A 268 -1.57 -5.95 10.80
CA LEU A 268 -2.57 -7.02 10.83
C LEU A 268 -3.98 -6.49 10.61
N ALA A 269 -4.32 -5.38 11.26
CA ALA A 269 -5.62 -4.74 11.07
C ALA A 269 -5.75 -4.15 9.66
N TRP A 270 -4.66 -3.69 9.06
CA TRP A 270 -4.67 -3.16 7.70
C TRP A 270 -5.07 -4.22 6.66
N VAL A 271 -4.45 -5.41 6.70
CA VAL A 271 -4.81 -6.50 5.77
C VAL A 271 -6.26 -6.96 5.95
N VAL A 272 -6.71 -7.13 7.20
CA VAL A 272 -8.07 -7.56 7.51
C VAL A 272 -9.09 -6.50 7.07
N PHE A 273 -8.85 -5.24 7.41
CA PHE A 273 -9.77 -4.15 7.09
C PHE A 273 -9.87 -3.91 5.58
N LEU A 274 -8.76 -3.86 4.84
CA LEU A 274 -8.83 -3.62 3.39
C LEU A 274 -9.51 -4.76 2.64
N HIS A 275 -9.27 -6.00 3.05
CA HIS A 275 -10.03 -7.11 2.49
C HIS A 275 -11.53 -6.97 2.77
N ARG A 276 -11.89 -6.68 4.02
CA ARG A 276 -13.29 -6.50 4.42
C ARG A 276 -13.94 -5.31 3.69
N PHE A 277 -13.23 -4.21 3.49
CA PHE A 277 -13.69 -3.07 2.70
C PHE A 277 -14.06 -3.51 1.28
N PHE A 278 -13.24 -4.33 0.61
CA PHE A 278 -13.59 -4.89 -0.70
C PHE A 278 -14.83 -5.81 -0.63
N GLN A 279 -14.97 -6.64 0.41
CA GLN A 279 -16.18 -7.45 0.61
C GLN A 279 -17.44 -6.60 0.82
N ASP A 280 -17.35 -5.48 1.53
CA ASP A 280 -18.49 -4.57 1.71
C ASP A 280 -18.93 -3.96 0.38
N ILE A 281 -17.97 -3.57 -0.49
CA ILE A 281 -18.28 -3.12 -1.85
C ILE A 281 -18.96 -4.26 -2.64
N ALA A 282 -18.43 -5.48 -2.58
CA ALA A 282 -19.05 -6.63 -3.24
C ALA A 282 -20.48 -6.87 -2.77
N THR A 283 -20.72 -6.74 -1.46
CA THR A 283 -22.06 -6.85 -0.86
C THR A 283 -23.01 -5.77 -1.39
N VAL A 284 -22.56 -4.53 -1.52
CA VAL A 284 -23.34 -3.43 -2.11
C VAL A 284 -23.74 -3.72 -3.57
N PHE A 285 -22.85 -4.37 -4.34
CA PHE A 285 -23.12 -4.81 -5.71
C PHE A 285 -23.84 -6.16 -5.80
N GLU A 286 -24.32 -6.73 -4.67
CA GLU A 286 -24.98 -8.05 -4.61
C GLU A 286 -24.11 -9.19 -5.18
N MET A 287 -22.78 -9.05 -5.09
CA MET A 287 -21.80 -10.04 -5.52
C MET A 287 -21.29 -10.86 -4.33
N PRO A 288 -20.98 -12.15 -4.54
CA PRO A 288 -20.56 -13.03 -3.45
C PRO A 288 -19.19 -12.67 -2.86
N GLY A 289 -18.32 -12.01 -3.64
CA GLY A 289 -16.95 -11.74 -3.22
C GLY A 289 -16.15 -13.02 -2.95
N ILE A 290 -15.30 -12.97 -1.93
CA ILE A 290 -14.48 -14.10 -1.44
C ILE A 290 -14.42 -14.08 0.11
N PRO A 291 -15.56 -14.32 0.79
CA PRO A 291 -15.73 -14.08 2.23
C PRO A 291 -14.92 -15.05 3.12
N ASP A 292 -14.30 -16.07 2.53
CA ASP A 292 -13.42 -17.02 3.20
C ASP A 292 -11.96 -16.54 3.30
N PHE A 293 -11.62 -15.41 2.68
CA PHE A 293 -10.26 -14.87 2.65
C PHE A 293 -10.07 -13.74 3.67
N CYS A 294 -8.86 -13.63 4.24
CA CYS A 294 -8.43 -12.65 5.23
C CYS A 294 -9.43 -12.40 6.37
N ARG A 295 -10.12 -13.45 6.83
CA ARG A 295 -11.00 -13.37 8.00
C ARG A 295 -10.17 -13.01 9.23
N ARG A 296 -10.72 -12.14 10.08
CA ARG A 296 -10.08 -11.66 11.31
C ARG A 296 -9.48 -12.80 12.13
N ASP A 297 -10.28 -13.80 12.48
CA ASP A 297 -9.87 -14.89 13.36
C ASP A 297 -8.83 -15.80 12.72
N ASP A 298 -8.92 -16.05 11.40
CA ASP A 298 -7.94 -16.86 10.68
C ASP A 298 -6.58 -16.14 10.60
N VAL A 299 -6.57 -14.83 10.29
CA VAL A 299 -5.34 -14.02 10.24
C VAL A 299 -4.68 -13.96 11.61
N VAL A 300 -5.44 -13.69 12.67
CA VAL A 300 -4.92 -13.66 14.05
C VAL A 300 -4.37 -15.03 14.43
N ALA A 301 -5.14 -16.11 14.25
CA ALA A 301 -4.70 -17.45 14.63
C ALA A 301 -3.42 -17.89 13.90
N THR A 302 -3.33 -17.66 12.59
CA THR A 302 -2.11 -17.95 11.82
C THR A 302 -0.94 -17.09 12.30
N TYR A 303 -1.15 -15.79 12.55
CA TYR A 303 -0.09 -14.89 12.98
C TYR A 303 0.48 -15.26 14.34
N GLU A 304 -0.38 -15.52 15.34
CA GLU A 304 0.04 -15.92 16.68
C GLU A 304 0.82 -17.24 16.65
N ALA A 305 0.38 -18.19 15.82
CA ALA A 305 1.05 -19.48 15.66
C ALA A 305 2.46 -19.35 15.04
N LEU A 306 2.65 -18.42 14.09
CA LEU A 306 3.93 -18.24 13.41
C LEU A 306 4.92 -17.36 14.19
N SER A 307 4.42 -16.30 14.82
CA SER A 307 5.26 -15.29 15.48
C SER A 307 5.48 -15.56 16.97
N GLY A 308 4.58 -16.31 17.62
CA GLY A 308 4.53 -16.44 19.08
C GLY A 308 4.07 -15.16 19.80
N HIS A 309 3.71 -14.10 19.06
CA HIS A 309 3.11 -12.89 19.59
C HIS A 309 1.62 -13.12 19.89
N THR A 310 1.10 -12.52 20.96
CA THR A 310 -0.35 -12.56 21.25
C THR A 310 -0.97 -11.24 20.81
N VAL A 311 -1.92 -11.29 19.90
CA VAL A 311 -2.62 -10.11 19.38
C VAL A 311 -3.57 -9.57 20.45
N ARG A 312 -3.47 -8.27 20.75
CA ARG A 312 -4.30 -7.60 21.78
C ARG A 312 -5.01 -6.38 21.20
N ASP A 313 -6.13 -6.02 21.83
CA ASP A 313 -6.91 -4.81 21.52
C ASP A 313 -7.24 -4.63 20.03
N PHE A 314 -7.42 -5.74 19.31
CA PHE A 314 -7.44 -5.74 17.85
C PHE A 314 -8.57 -4.89 17.25
N ASP A 315 -9.70 -4.77 17.95
CA ASP A 315 -10.80 -3.88 17.56
C ASP A 315 -10.35 -2.42 17.43
N TRP A 316 -9.51 -1.94 18.35
CA TRP A 316 -8.97 -0.58 18.27
C TRP A 316 -8.12 -0.40 17.00
N TYR A 317 -7.27 -1.39 16.69
CA TYR A 317 -6.43 -1.35 15.50
C TYR A 317 -7.24 -1.47 14.20
N LEU A 318 -8.35 -2.20 14.19
CA LEU A 318 -9.28 -2.25 13.05
C LEU A 318 -9.98 -0.92 12.80
N VAL A 319 -10.43 -0.22 13.86
CA VAL A 319 -10.93 1.16 13.74
C VAL A 319 -9.83 2.10 13.23
N TYR A 320 -8.60 1.92 13.72
CA TYR A 320 -7.47 2.72 13.29
C TYR A 320 -7.10 2.48 11.80
N ALA A 321 -7.14 1.23 11.33
CA ALA A 321 -6.96 0.91 9.91
C ALA A 321 -8.06 1.57 9.06
N ALA A 322 -9.32 1.54 9.51
CA ALA A 322 -10.44 2.19 8.83
C ALA A 322 -10.28 3.72 8.75
N LEU A 323 -9.80 4.36 9.83
CA LEU A 323 -9.43 5.78 9.85
C LEU A 323 -8.29 6.07 8.87
N ARG A 324 -7.18 5.32 8.94
CA ARG A 324 -6.01 5.49 8.05
C ARG A 324 -6.44 5.43 6.59
N HIS A 325 -7.24 4.42 6.23
CA HIS A 325 -7.78 4.28 4.89
C HIS A 325 -8.72 5.44 4.51
N ALA A 326 -9.55 5.93 5.45
CA ALA A 326 -10.40 7.09 5.22
C ALA A 326 -9.62 8.37 4.89
N VAL A 327 -8.49 8.61 5.57
CA VAL A 327 -7.61 9.76 5.26
C VAL A 327 -7.07 9.65 3.83
N VAL A 328 -6.54 8.49 3.45
CA VAL A 328 -6.04 8.25 2.07
C VAL A 328 -7.15 8.44 1.04
N MET A 329 -8.32 7.82 1.25
CA MET A 329 -9.46 7.93 0.33
C MET A 329 -9.98 9.36 0.19
N SER A 330 -9.93 10.15 1.26
CA SER A 330 -10.31 11.57 1.19
C SER A 330 -9.39 12.38 0.26
N GLN A 331 -8.09 12.04 0.21
CA GLN A 331 -7.14 12.69 -0.68
C GLN A 331 -7.29 12.17 -2.12
N VAL A 332 -7.52 10.86 -2.29
CA VAL A 332 -7.83 10.28 -3.60
C VAL A 332 -9.09 10.91 -4.20
N LYS A 333 -10.15 11.11 -3.39
CA LYS A 333 -11.36 11.80 -3.84
C LYS A 333 -11.08 13.24 -4.29
N ARG A 334 -10.32 14.01 -3.50
CA ARG A 334 -9.88 15.36 -3.89
C ARG A 334 -9.14 15.36 -5.22
N ARG A 335 -8.27 14.37 -5.42
CA ARG A 335 -7.54 14.18 -6.67
C ARG A 335 -8.50 13.91 -7.85
N MET A 336 -9.43 12.98 -7.70
CA MET A 336 -10.41 12.66 -8.75
C MET A 336 -11.27 13.89 -9.12
N ILE A 337 -11.67 14.68 -8.13
CA ILE A 337 -12.38 15.95 -8.34
C ILE A 337 -11.49 16.96 -9.08
N HIS A 338 -10.22 17.09 -8.68
CA HIS A 338 -9.26 17.99 -9.32
C HIS A 338 -9.09 17.70 -10.82
N PHE A 339 -9.03 16.42 -11.19
CA PHE A 339 -8.90 15.99 -12.58
C PHE A 339 -10.25 15.86 -13.32
N GLY A 340 -11.38 16.15 -12.66
CA GLY A 340 -12.71 16.12 -13.26
C GLY A 340 -13.27 14.71 -13.49
N GLU A 341 -12.68 13.70 -12.86
CA GLU A 341 -13.14 12.30 -12.87
C GLU A 341 -14.39 12.14 -11.99
N GLU A 342 -14.51 12.96 -10.94
CA GLU A 342 -15.66 13.00 -10.04
C GLU A 342 -16.14 14.43 -9.76
N GLN A 343 -17.40 14.54 -9.33
CA GLN A 343 -17.98 15.80 -8.85
C GLN A 343 -17.81 15.92 -7.33
N GLN A 344 -17.67 17.16 -6.85
CA GLN A 344 -17.66 17.41 -5.42
C GLN A 344 -19.01 16.97 -4.80
N PRO A 345 -19.01 16.10 -3.77
CA PRO A 345 -20.24 15.70 -3.09
C PRO A 345 -20.77 16.82 -2.19
N ASP A 346 -22.07 16.77 -1.90
CA ASP A 346 -22.73 17.71 -0.99
C ASP A 346 -22.39 17.42 0.49
N ASP A 347 -22.30 16.14 0.85
CA ASP A 347 -21.91 15.68 2.20
C ASP A 347 -20.38 15.51 2.27
N PRO A 348 -19.68 16.19 3.20
CA PRO A 348 -18.24 15.99 3.39
C PRO A 348 -17.84 14.55 3.71
N ASP A 349 -18.70 13.75 4.36
CA ASP A 349 -18.40 12.35 4.67
C ASP A 349 -18.34 11.47 3.41
N ASP A 350 -18.92 11.89 2.28
CA ASP A 350 -18.87 11.15 1.01
C ASP A 350 -17.48 11.24 0.32
N TYR A 351 -16.54 12.01 0.88
CA TYR A 351 -15.13 11.91 0.52
C TYR A 351 -14.50 10.58 0.95
N VAL A 352 -15.14 9.87 1.89
CA VAL A 352 -14.73 8.56 2.38
C VAL A 352 -15.73 7.52 1.88
N MET A 353 -15.31 6.68 0.94
CA MET A 353 -16.18 5.66 0.33
C MET A 353 -16.85 4.74 1.36
N HIS A 354 -16.13 4.40 2.42
CA HIS A 354 -16.61 3.56 3.53
C HIS A 354 -17.08 4.36 4.75
N SER A 355 -17.56 5.60 4.58
CA SER A 355 -17.99 6.46 5.71
C SER A 355 -19.09 5.80 6.56
N SER A 356 -20.03 5.08 5.94
CA SER A 356 -21.07 4.32 6.65
C SER A 356 -20.48 3.18 7.49
N ALA A 357 -19.54 2.41 6.94
CA ALA A 357 -18.86 1.35 7.67
C ALA A 357 -18.02 1.91 8.83
N LEU A 358 -17.31 3.03 8.62
CA LEU A 358 -16.58 3.71 9.68
C LEU A 358 -17.51 4.17 10.80
N LYS A 359 -18.66 4.79 10.51
CA LYS A 359 -19.67 5.14 11.52
C LYS A 359 -20.14 3.92 12.32
N GLN A 360 -20.42 2.82 11.64
CA GLN A 360 -20.83 1.57 12.31
C GLN A 360 -19.73 0.99 13.21
N LEU A 361 -18.46 1.10 12.80
CA LEU A 361 -17.32 0.69 13.62
C LEU A 361 -17.23 1.52 14.91
N LEU A 362 -17.38 2.85 14.81
CA LEU A 362 -17.35 3.74 15.97
C LEU A 362 -18.50 3.46 16.96
N ASP A 363 -19.68 3.15 16.42
CA ASP A 363 -20.88 2.84 17.21
C ASP A 363 -20.94 1.38 17.71
N GLY A 364 -19.98 0.53 17.34
CA GLY A 364 -19.95 -0.89 17.70
C GLY A 364 -21.06 -1.73 17.04
N THR A 365 -21.58 -1.28 15.89
CA THR A 365 -22.67 -1.94 15.14
C THR A 365 -22.21 -2.62 13.85
N TYR A 366 -20.92 -2.50 13.50
CA TYR A 366 -20.34 -3.10 12.30
C TYR A 366 -20.29 -4.64 12.40
N SER A 367 -20.75 -5.33 11.35
CA SER A 367 -20.67 -6.79 11.24
C SER A 367 -19.43 -7.18 10.44
N TRP A 368 -18.49 -7.87 11.09
CA TRP A 368 -17.27 -8.37 10.44
C TRP A 368 -17.47 -9.65 9.64
N ASP A 369 -18.48 -10.45 10.00
CA ASP A 369 -18.88 -11.67 9.30
C ASP A 369 -20.14 -11.42 8.45
#